data_AF-A0A0S2S8K5-F1
#
_entry.id   AF-A0A0S2S8K5-F1
#
_cell.length_a   1.000
_cell.length_b   1.000
_cell.length_c   1.000
_cell.angle_alpha   90.00
_cell.angle_beta   90.00
_cell.angle_gamma   90.00
#
_symmetry.space_group_name_H-M   'P 1'
#
loop_
_entity.id
_entity.type
_entity.pdbx_description
1 polymer ?
#
loop_
_entity_poly.entity_id
_entity_poly.type
_entity_poly.pdbx_seq_one_letter_code
_entity_poly.pdbx_strand_id
1 'polypeptide(L)'
;MFKLFKKPEKTVQEEVTSFLQQEKERRKKAEVFLHMMLDVFPYVMEEVWGLSDNKIAVGDTVLFRVDTKVFYVLKNKSTNLDVLTLRGQAFWQSVQEIMNFAHDLLEDIQQREAGRNQLLFSMEQLTQRMKESSVGVQKPVQKTFARMEPQFLRASEN
;
A
#
# COMPACT_ATOMS: atom_id res chain seq x y z
N MET A 1 61.09 -9.64 -7.94
CA MET A 1 60.59 -10.64 -6.97
C MET A 1 59.51 -9.96 -6.13
N PHE A 2 58.23 -10.25 -6.39
CA PHE A 2 57.11 -9.55 -5.77
C PHE A 2 56.84 -10.09 -4.35
N LYS A 3 56.99 -9.26 -3.33
CA LYS A 3 56.42 -9.51 -1.99
C LYS A 3 54.95 -9.10 -2.01
N LEU A 4 54.09 -9.94 -2.59
CA LEU A 4 52.66 -9.75 -2.58
C LEU A 4 52.07 -10.50 -1.37
N PHE A 5 51.59 -9.72 -0.40
CA PHE A 5 50.59 -10.07 0.62
C PHE A 5 50.88 -11.29 1.52
N LYS A 6 51.65 -11.06 2.58
CA LYS A 6 51.36 -11.70 3.86
C LYS A 6 50.87 -10.60 4.80
N LYS A 7 49.56 -10.30 4.78
CA LYS A 7 48.95 -9.64 5.93
C LYS A 7 49.21 -10.56 7.14
N PRO A 8 49.60 -10.03 8.31
CA PRO A 8 49.78 -10.86 9.49
C PRO A 8 48.47 -11.61 9.77
N GLU A 9 48.53 -12.89 10.12
CA GLU A 9 47.33 -13.70 10.45
C GLU A 9 46.42 -13.01 11.47
N LYS A 10 47.00 -12.27 12.42
CA LYS A 10 46.28 -11.44 13.40
C LYS A 10 45.37 -10.39 12.75
N THR A 11 45.85 -9.71 11.70
CA THR A 11 45.08 -8.69 10.98
C THR A 11 43.94 -9.31 10.17
N VAL A 12 44.15 -10.50 9.60
CA VAL A 12 43.08 -11.24 8.89
C VAL A 12 42.01 -11.72 9.87
N GLN A 13 42.42 -12.20 11.05
CA GLN A 13 41.49 -12.66 12.09
C GLN A 13 40.65 -11.51 12.66
N GLU A 14 41.24 -10.33 12.87
CA GLU A 14 40.53 -9.12 13.28
C GLU A 14 39.56 -8.62 12.20
N GLU A 15 39.99 -8.60 10.94
CA GLU A 15 39.13 -8.23 9.79
C GLU A 15 37.94 -9.18 9.65
N VAL A 16 38.16 -10.49 9.75
CA VAL A 16 37.09 -11.52 9.70
C VAL A 16 36.14 -11.39 10.89
N THR A 17 36.65 -11.13 12.09
CA THR A 17 35.81 -10.94 13.29
C THR A 17 34.94 -9.70 13.16
N SER A 18 35.50 -8.60 12.66
CA SER A 18 34.77 -7.35 12.38
C SER A 18 33.69 -7.57 11.31
N PHE A 19 34.02 -8.25 10.22
CA PHE A 19 33.06 -8.59 9.17
C PHE A 19 31.92 -9.47 9.70
N LEU A 20 32.22 -10.51 10.47
CA LEU A 20 31.20 -11.39 11.06
C LEU A 20 30.26 -10.62 11.99
N GLN A 21 30.78 -9.68 12.77
CA GLN A 21 29.97 -8.83 13.64
C GLN A 21 29.06 -7.91 12.82
N GLN A 22 29.59 -7.28 11.78
CA GLN A 22 28.79 -6.44 10.87
C GLN A 22 27.69 -7.24 10.18
N GLU A 23 28.00 -8.47 9.74
CA GLU A 23 27.03 -9.33 9.07
C GLU A 23 25.93 -9.80 10.03
N LYS A 24 26.27 -10.08 11.29
CA LYS A 24 25.30 -10.39 12.34
C LYS A 24 24.35 -9.22 12.61
N GLU A 25 24.87 -8.01 12.71
CA GLU A 25 24.04 -6.80 12.87
C GLU A 25 23.17 -6.55 11.63
N ARG A 26 23.71 -6.72 10.43
CA ARG A 26 22.96 -6.61 9.18
C ARG A 26 21.80 -7.61 9.14
N ARG A 27 22.06 -8.86 9.52
CA ARG A 27 21.03 -9.91 9.59
C ARG A 27 19.96 -9.56 10.61
N LYS A 28 20.33 -9.10 11.80
CA LYS A 28 19.37 -8.68 12.83
C LYS A 28 18.45 -7.56 12.32
N LYS A 29 18.99 -6.56 11.63
CA LYS A 29 18.19 -5.49 11.01
C LYS A 29 17.25 -6.02 9.94
N ALA A 30 17.73 -6.94 9.10
CA ALA A 30 16.89 -7.58 8.09
C ALA A 30 15.76 -8.40 8.73
N GLU A 31 16.04 -9.16 9.79
CA GLU A 31 15.01 -9.91 10.53
C GLU A 31 13.95 -8.97 11.12
N VAL A 32 14.34 -7.85 11.74
CA VAL A 32 13.40 -6.84 12.24
C VAL A 32 12.53 -6.27 11.11
N PHE A 33 13.16 -5.95 9.97
CA PHE A 33 12.43 -5.48 8.79
C PHE A 33 11.41 -6.52 8.32
N LEU A 34 11.83 -7.79 8.17
CA LEU A 34 10.94 -8.86 7.73
C LEU A 34 9.73 -9.00 8.67
N HIS A 35 9.94 -9.03 9.98
CA HIS A 35 8.84 -9.13 10.96
C HIS A 35 7.86 -7.96 10.84
N MET A 36 8.37 -6.73 10.71
CA MET A 36 7.52 -5.57 10.47
C MET A 36 6.69 -5.75 9.19
N MET A 37 7.27 -6.27 8.10
CA MET A 37 6.53 -6.52 6.86
C MET A 37 5.46 -7.60 7.01
N LEU A 38 5.68 -8.63 7.83
CA LEU A 38 4.68 -9.67 8.12
C LEU A 38 3.40 -9.08 8.75
N ASP A 39 3.54 -8.01 9.54
CA ASP A 39 2.42 -7.34 10.18
C ASP A 39 1.75 -6.30 9.26
N VAL A 40 2.53 -5.60 8.44
CA VAL A 40 2.04 -4.53 7.56
C VAL A 40 1.32 -5.09 6.32
N PHE A 41 1.84 -6.14 5.70
CA PHE A 41 1.31 -6.65 4.43
C PHE A 41 -0.18 -7.03 4.48
N PRO A 42 -0.67 -7.79 5.48
CA PRO A 42 -2.09 -8.13 5.55
C PRO A 42 -3.00 -6.89 5.57
N TYR A 43 -2.61 -5.86 6.34
CA TYR A 43 -3.38 -4.62 6.45
C TYR A 43 -3.41 -3.87 5.12
N VAL A 44 -2.26 -3.73 4.49
CA VAL A 44 -2.14 -3.00 3.22
C VAL A 44 -2.87 -3.72 2.09
N MET A 45 -2.80 -5.05 2.04
CA MET A 45 -3.54 -5.83 1.05
C MET A 45 -5.05 -5.57 1.10
N GLU A 46 -5.62 -5.64 2.30
CA GLU A 46 -7.06 -5.52 2.49
C GLU A 46 -7.51 -4.08 2.27
N GLU A 47 -6.85 -3.12 2.92
CA GLU A 47 -7.29 -1.72 2.96
C GLU A 47 -6.88 -0.92 1.72
N VAL A 48 -5.69 -1.15 1.18
CA VAL A 48 -5.16 -0.36 0.05
C VAL A 48 -5.48 -1.01 -1.30
N TRP A 49 -5.35 -2.33 -1.37
CA TRP A 49 -5.51 -3.07 -2.63
C TRP A 49 -6.84 -3.81 -2.77
N GLY A 50 -7.61 -3.98 -1.69
CA GLY A 50 -8.86 -4.74 -1.71
C GLY A 50 -8.67 -6.21 -2.10
N LEU A 51 -7.47 -6.75 -1.90
CA LEU A 51 -7.14 -8.13 -2.26
C LEU A 51 -7.55 -9.06 -1.11
N SER A 52 -8.30 -10.10 -1.45
CA SER A 52 -8.69 -11.18 -0.54
C SER A 52 -7.88 -12.46 -0.72
N ASP A 53 -6.85 -12.41 -1.58
CA ASP A 53 -5.98 -13.54 -1.84
C ASP A 53 -5.17 -13.90 -0.60
N ASN A 54 -5.16 -15.18 -0.25
CA ASN A 54 -4.37 -15.68 0.88
C ASN A 54 -2.86 -15.78 0.57
N LYS A 55 -2.46 -15.46 -0.67
CA LYS A 55 -1.10 -15.63 -1.19
C LYS A 55 -0.75 -14.47 -2.11
N ILE A 56 0.40 -13.84 -1.87
CA ILE A 56 0.95 -12.80 -2.74
C ILE A 56 2.32 -13.23 -3.25
N ALA A 57 2.55 -13.09 -4.55
CA ALA A 57 3.90 -13.16 -5.09
C ALA A 57 4.68 -11.90 -4.69
N VAL A 58 5.84 -12.10 -4.07
CA VAL A 58 6.78 -11.06 -3.66
C VAL A 58 8.03 -11.26 -4.49
N GLY A 59 8.07 -10.64 -5.68
CA GLY A 59 9.12 -10.92 -6.65
C GLY A 59 8.97 -12.28 -7.33
N ASP A 60 10.08 -12.80 -7.85
CA ASP A 60 10.11 -14.02 -8.67
C ASP A 60 10.15 -15.29 -7.82
N THR A 61 10.75 -15.22 -6.64
CA THR A 61 11.07 -16.41 -5.84
C THR A 61 10.44 -16.40 -4.45
N VAL A 62 9.96 -15.26 -3.97
CA VAL A 62 9.32 -15.16 -2.66
C VAL A 62 7.80 -15.11 -2.79
N LEU A 63 7.11 -15.78 -1.87
CA LEU A 63 5.66 -15.75 -1.71
C LEU A 63 5.34 -15.34 -0.27
N PHE A 64 4.48 -14.34 -0.09
CA PHE A 64 3.87 -14.07 1.20
C PHE A 64 2.56 -14.84 1.35
N ARG A 65 2.37 -15.48 2.51
CA ARG A 65 1.13 -16.16 2.88
C ARG A 65 0.46 -15.42 4.04
N VAL A 66 -0.78 -15.00 3.83
CA VAL A 66 -1.54 -14.15 4.77
C VAL A 66 -1.98 -14.96 5.99
N ASP A 67 -2.46 -16.18 5.78
CA ASP A 67 -2.91 -17.11 6.83
C ASP A 67 -1.84 -17.42 7.87
N THR A 68 -0.62 -17.73 7.43
CA THR A 68 0.49 -18.05 8.31
C THR A 68 1.32 -16.84 8.70
N LYS A 69 1.16 -15.70 8.00
CA LYS A 69 2.05 -14.53 8.06
C LYS A 69 3.51 -14.95 7.91
N VAL A 70 3.85 -15.60 6.80
CA VAL A 70 5.22 -16.08 6.53
C VAL A 70 5.61 -15.78 5.08
N PHE A 71 6.87 -15.40 4.89
CA PHE A 71 7.53 -15.37 3.58
C PHE A 71 8.14 -16.73 3.27
N TYR A 72 7.78 -17.29 2.13
CA TYR A 72 8.28 -18.57 1.65
C TYR A 72 9.09 -18.39 0.37
N VAL A 73 10.17 -19.15 0.22
CA VAL A 73 10.85 -19.28 -1.07
C VAL A 73 10.23 -20.42 -1.87
N LEU A 74 9.89 -20.12 -3.12
CA LEU A 74 9.40 -21.05 -4.14
C LEU A 74 10.58 -21.86 -4.70
N LYS A 75 11.11 -22.82 -3.93
CA LYS A 75 12.01 -23.85 -4.46
C LYS A 75 11.20 -25.06 -4.92
N ASN A 76 11.16 -25.30 -6.23
CA ASN A 76 10.62 -26.50 -6.89
C ASN A 76 9.38 -27.12 -6.22
N LYS A 77 8.18 -26.60 -6.51
CA LYS A 77 6.80 -27.13 -6.32
C LYS A 77 6.38 -27.92 -5.05
N SER A 78 7.28 -28.42 -4.20
CA SER A 78 6.98 -29.32 -3.09
C SER A 78 7.47 -28.84 -1.72
N THR A 79 8.40 -27.88 -1.65
CA THR A 79 8.96 -27.44 -0.37
C THR A 79 9.00 -25.93 -0.27
N ASN A 80 8.03 -25.38 0.49
CA ASN A 80 8.05 -23.97 0.87
C ASN A 80 8.98 -23.84 2.09
N LEU A 81 10.09 -23.13 1.94
CA LEU A 81 11.01 -22.83 3.04
C LEU A 81 10.77 -21.41 3.52
N ASP A 82 10.65 -21.23 4.83
CA ASP A 82 10.53 -19.90 5.44
C ASP A 82 11.83 -19.11 5.24
N VAL A 83 11.70 -17.88 4.73
CA VAL A 83 12.80 -16.95 4.50
C VAL A 83 13.66 -16.75 5.74
N LEU A 84 13.06 -16.67 6.95
CA LEU A 84 13.80 -16.46 8.20
C LEU A 84 14.75 -17.63 8.53
N THR A 85 14.44 -18.84 8.04
CA THR A 85 15.26 -20.03 8.26
C THR A 85 16.46 -20.12 7.31
N LEU A 86 16.48 -19.29 6.25
CA LEU A 86 17.53 -19.30 5.25
C LEU A 86 18.86 -18.74 5.78
N ARG A 87 19.95 -19.15 5.12
CA ARG A 87 21.32 -18.73 5.43
C ARG A 87 22.06 -18.32 4.17
N GLY A 88 23.03 -17.42 4.33
CA GLY A 88 23.90 -16.97 3.26
C GLY A 88 23.14 -16.26 2.14
N GLN A 89 23.53 -16.52 0.89
CA GLN A 89 23.05 -15.80 -0.29
C GLN A 89 21.53 -15.91 -0.49
N ALA A 90 20.93 -17.07 -0.25
CA ALA A 90 19.49 -17.26 -0.46
C ALA A 90 18.63 -16.38 0.47
N PHE A 91 19.08 -16.19 1.71
CA PHE A 91 18.45 -15.26 2.65
C PHE A 91 18.51 -13.82 2.10
N TRP A 92 19.69 -13.38 1.67
CA TRP A 92 19.88 -12.02 1.20
C TRP A 92 19.13 -11.71 -0.09
N GLN A 93 19.05 -12.67 -1.01
CA GLN A 93 18.23 -12.54 -2.22
C GLN A 93 16.75 -12.37 -1.86
N SER A 94 16.24 -13.20 -0.94
CA SER A 94 14.85 -13.12 -0.48
C SER A 94 14.55 -11.77 0.20
N VAL A 95 15.46 -11.30 1.06
CA VAL A 95 15.33 -9.98 1.71
C VAL A 95 15.28 -8.87 0.68
N GLN A 96 16.11 -8.93 -0.36
CA GLN A 96 16.15 -7.93 -1.41
C GLN A 96 14.83 -7.90 -2.22
N GLU A 97 14.28 -9.05 -2.59
CA GLU A 97 12.96 -9.13 -3.25
C GLU A 97 11.86 -8.49 -2.39
N ILE A 98 11.84 -8.80 -1.09
CA ILE A 98 10.86 -8.22 -0.14
C ILE A 98 11.06 -6.72 0.02
N MET A 99 12.31 -6.23 0.08
CA MET A 99 12.60 -4.81 0.15
C MET A 99 12.16 -4.04 -1.10
N ASN A 100 12.40 -4.60 -2.29
CA ASN A 100 11.98 -3.99 -3.55
C ASN A 100 10.45 -3.90 -3.59
N PHE A 101 9.77 -5.00 -3.26
CA PHE A 101 8.30 -5.01 -3.21
C PHE A 101 7.77 -3.98 -2.19
N ALA A 102 8.39 -3.86 -1.01
CA ALA A 102 8.01 -2.87 -0.02
C ALA A 102 8.22 -1.43 -0.52
N HIS A 103 9.25 -1.19 -1.33
CA HIS A 103 9.49 0.12 -1.95
C HIS A 103 8.41 0.45 -2.98
N ASP A 104 8.11 -0.48 -3.88
CA ASP A 104 7.06 -0.33 -4.90
C ASP A 104 5.69 -0.09 -4.24
N LEU A 105 5.42 -0.81 -3.14
CA LEU A 105 4.21 -0.64 -2.35
C LEU A 105 4.10 0.78 -1.75
N LEU A 106 5.18 1.30 -1.19
CA LEU A 106 5.19 2.66 -0.63
C LEU A 106 4.96 3.71 -1.70
N GLU A 107 5.54 3.52 -2.90
CA GLU A 107 5.31 4.41 -4.03
C GLU A 107 3.83 4.40 -4.48
N ASP A 108 3.22 3.21 -4.61
CA ASP A 108 1.79 3.09 -4.96
C ASP A 108 0.89 3.78 -3.93
N ILE A 109 1.15 3.60 -2.63
CA ILE A 109 0.42 4.28 -1.55
C ILE A 109 0.53 5.81 -1.70
N GLN A 110 1.74 6.32 -1.93
CA GLN A 110 1.97 7.77 -2.09
C GLN A 110 1.23 8.33 -3.31
N GLN A 111 1.25 7.63 -4.45
CA GLN A 111 0.55 8.04 -5.66
C GLN A 111 -0.97 8.06 -5.45
N ARG A 112 -1.53 7.04 -4.78
CA ARG A 112 -2.96 6.97 -4.43
C ARG A 112 -3.37 8.10 -3.50
N GLU A 113 -2.56 8.42 -2.50
CA GLU A 113 -2.81 9.52 -1.59
C GLU A 113 -2.81 10.88 -2.31
N ALA A 114 -1.88 11.09 -3.24
CA ALA A 114 -1.87 12.28 -4.08
C ALA A 114 -3.15 12.38 -4.94
N GLY A 115 -3.59 11.28 -5.54
CA GLY A 115 -4.85 11.20 -6.30
C GLY A 115 -6.08 11.49 -5.43
N ARG A 116 -6.14 10.93 -4.21
CA ARG A 116 -7.21 11.20 -3.23
C ARG A 116 -7.31 12.69 -2.92
N ASN A 117 -6.17 13.35 -2.69
CA ASN A 117 -6.16 14.79 -2.36
C ASN A 117 -6.65 15.65 -3.54
N GLN A 118 -6.33 15.27 -4.78
CA GLN A 118 -6.86 15.95 -5.98
C GLN A 118 -8.38 15.79 -6.12
N LEU A 119 -8.91 14.60 -5.81
CA LEU A 119 -10.36 14.35 -5.81
C LEU A 119 -11.08 15.17 -4.76
N LEU A 120 -10.57 15.21 -3.52
CA LEU A 120 -11.14 16.02 -2.44
C LEU A 120 -11.20 17.50 -2.83
N PHE A 121 -10.11 18.03 -3.37
CA PHE A 121 -10.06 19.40 -3.87
C PHE A 121 -11.10 19.67 -4.97
N SER A 122 -11.25 18.73 -5.92
CA SER A 122 -12.24 18.85 -7.00
C SER A 122 -13.68 18.80 -6.46
N MET A 123 -13.95 17.97 -5.46
CA MET A 123 -15.25 17.88 -4.79
C MET A 123 -15.58 19.14 -4.02
N GLU A 124 -14.61 19.76 -3.35
CA GLU A 124 -14.78 21.05 -2.67
C GLU A 124 -15.14 22.15 -3.69
N GLN A 125 -14.41 22.22 -4.81
CA GLN A 125 -14.71 23.18 -5.89
C GLN A 125 -16.11 22.97 -6.47
N LEU A 126 -16.49 21.72 -6.73
CA LEU A 126 -17.82 21.40 -7.25
C LEU A 126 -18.91 21.79 -6.23
N THR A 127 -18.71 21.46 -4.96
CA THR A 127 -19.63 21.80 -3.86
C THR A 127 -19.80 23.31 -3.75
N GLN A 128 -18.71 24.06 -3.86
CA GLN A 128 -18.73 25.53 -3.85
C GLN A 128 -19.52 26.09 -5.05
N ARG A 129 -19.25 25.59 -6.27
CA ARG A 129 -20.00 25.99 -7.47
C ARG A 129 -21.48 25.67 -7.38
N MET A 130 -21.86 24.52 -6.79
CA MET A 130 -23.26 24.17 -6.57
C MET A 130 -23.93 25.10 -5.56
N LYS A 131 -23.24 25.47 -4.47
CA LYS A 131 -23.73 26.47 -3.51
C LYS A 131 -23.95 27.83 -4.18
N GLU A 132 -22.99 28.29 -4.96
CA GLU A 132 -23.08 29.56 -5.70
C GLU A 132 -24.19 29.54 -6.77
N SER A 133 -24.37 28.42 -7.47
CA SER A 133 -25.41 28.25 -8.49
C SER A 133 -26.83 28.15 -7.89
N SER A 134 -26.98 27.52 -6.72
CA SER A 134 -28.26 27.49 -5.98
C SER A 134 -28.68 28.85 -5.41
N VAL A 135 -27.72 29.75 -5.17
CA VAL A 135 -28.01 31.15 -4.75
C VAL A 135 -28.46 32.02 -5.94
N GLY A 136 -28.33 31.55 -7.18
CA GLY A 136 -28.66 32.29 -8.40
C GLY A 136 -30.11 32.21 -8.92
N VAL A 137 -31.00 31.42 -8.31
CA VAL A 137 -32.39 31.23 -8.80
C VAL A 137 -33.42 31.65 -7.75
N GLN A 138 -33.43 32.93 -7.38
CA GLN A 138 -34.64 33.59 -6.86
C GLN A 138 -34.71 35.04 -7.35
N LYS A 139 -35.30 35.25 -8.53
CA LYS A 139 -36.00 36.50 -8.81
C LYS A 139 -37.48 36.28 -8.51
N PRO A 140 -38.14 37.16 -7.73
CA PRO A 140 -39.55 37.03 -7.43
C PRO A 140 -40.32 37.34 -8.71
N VAL A 141 -40.83 36.31 -9.38
CA VAL A 141 -41.88 36.51 -10.39
C VAL A 141 -43.17 36.76 -9.61
N GLN A 142 -43.39 38.03 -9.25
CA GLN A 142 -44.74 38.55 -9.06
C GLN A 142 -45.47 38.36 -10.39
N LYS A 143 -46.15 37.22 -10.55
CA LYS A 143 -47.25 37.10 -11.51
C LYS A 143 -48.53 37.00 -10.70
N THR A 144 -49.11 38.18 -10.52
CA THR A 144 -50.53 38.39 -10.27
C THR A 144 -51.31 37.56 -11.28
N PHE A 145 -51.82 36.41 -10.87
CA PHE A 145 -52.94 35.78 -11.57
C PHE A 145 -54.16 36.03 -10.70
N ALA A 146 -54.93 37.04 -11.11
CA ALA A 146 -56.29 37.21 -10.66
C ALA A 146 -57.01 35.87 -10.84
N ARG A 147 -57.41 35.26 -9.72
CA ARG A 147 -58.26 34.08 -9.71
C ARG A 147 -59.62 34.52 -10.23
N MET A 148 -59.87 34.31 -11.52
CA MET A 148 -61.23 34.37 -12.08
C MET A 148 -62.07 33.31 -11.36
N GLU A 149 -63.14 33.75 -10.71
CA GLU A 149 -64.15 32.85 -10.17
C GLU A 149 -64.82 32.07 -11.30
N PRO A 150 -65.00 30.75 -11.17
CA PRO A 150 -65.86 30.00 -12.08
C PRO A 150 -67.33 30.27 -11.72
N GLN A 151 -68.03 30.93 -12.64
CA GLN A 151 -69.48 31.10 -12.66
C GLN A 151 -70.17 29.82 -13.19
N PHE A 152 -71.04 29.24 -12.35
CA PHE A 152 -72.14 28.29 -12.63
C PHE A 152 -71.75 26.92 -13.23
N LEU A 153 -72.22 25.79 -12.70
CA LEU A 153 -73.63 25.42 -12.60
C LEU A 153 -73.98 24.67 -11.30
N ARG A 154 -75.00 25.19 -10.61
CA ARG A 154 -75.90 24.44 -9.73
C ARG A 154 -76.83 23.58 -10.57
N ALA A 155 -77.09 22.37 -10.09
CA ALA A 155 -78.33 21.57 -10.15
C ALA A 155 -77.92 20.09 -10.22
N SER A 156 -78.52 19.14 -9.51
CA SER A 156 -79.59 19.15 -8.51
C SER A 156 -79.62 17.74 -7.91
N GLU A 157 -79.96 17.67 -6.63
CA GLU A 157 -80.35 16.44 -5.93
C GLU A 157 -81.57 15.79 -6.60
N ASN A 158 -81.57 14.46 -6.66
CA ASN A 158 -82.66 13.58 -6.25
C ASN A 158 -82.12 12.16 -6.04
#